data_AF-A0A4S5CLS9-F1
#
_entry.id   AF-A0A4S5CLS9-F1
#
_cell.length_a   1.000
_cell.length_b   1.000
_cell.length_c   1.000
_cell.angle_alpha   90.00
_cell.angle_beta   90.00
_cell.angle_gamma   90.00
#
_symmetry.space_group_name_H-M   'P 1'
#
loop_
_entity.id
_entity.type
_entity.pdbx_description
1 polymer ?
#
loop_
_entity_poly.entity_id
_entity_poly.type
_entity_poly.pdbx_seq_one_letter_code
_entity_poly.pdbx_strand_id
1 'polypeptide(L)'
;AAHDDAVRATLLDAFARLDARLADAPYLAGGQLTEADVRLWVSLVRYRGRRHDLATLPPLSDYPHLWSYARALYQLPAFRATTDFSAFSEPAAVLASWETPPGDDA
;
A
#
# COMPACT_ATOMS: atom_id res chain seq x y z
N ALA A 1 20.78 9.28 10.85
CA ALA A 1 20.30 8.74 12.14
C ALA A 1 19.06 9.50 12.62
N ALA A 2 19.17 10.60 13.37
CA ALA A 2 17.98 11.30 13.91
C ALA A 2 17.00 11.83 12.84
N HIS A 3 17.52 12.30 11.70
CA HIS A 3 16.68 12.72 10.57
C HIS A 3 15.90 11.55 9.96
N ASP A 4 16.57 10.41 9.74
CA ASP A 4 15.97 9.21 9.15
C ASP A 4 14.89 8.62 10.08
N ASP A 5 15.11 8.69 11.39
CA ASP A 5 14.13 8.25 12.39
C ASP A 5 12.88 9.14 12.41
N ALA A 6 13.03 10.45 12.29
CA ALA A 6 11.90 11.38 12.20
C ALA A 6 11.10 11.20 10.90
N VAL A 7 11.78 10.97 9.78
CA VAL A 7 11.16 10.65 8.49
C VAL A 7 10.37 9.34 8.58
N ARG A 8 10.96 8.30 9.19
CA ARG A 8 10.29 7.03 9.43
C ARG A 8 9.05 7.19 10.30
N ALA A 9 9.16 7.89 11.43
CA ALA A 9 8.04 8.11 12.32
C ALA A 9 6.88 8.83 11.62
N THR A 10 7.20 9.83 10.79
CA THR A 10 6.21 10.58 10.00
C THR A 10 5.49 9.68 8.99
N LEU A 11 6.23 8.78 8.32
CA LEU A 11 5.65 7.81 7.39
C LEU A 11 4.69 6.85 8.11
N LEU A 12 5.11 6.29 9.23
CA LEU A 12 4.30 5.31 9.99
C LEU A 12 3.05 5.96 10.60
N ASP A 13 3.16 7.20 11.09
CA ASP A 13 2.00 8.00 11.54
C ASP A 13 1.03 8.28 10.38
N ALA A 14 1.54 8.63 9.19
CA ALA A 14 0.70 8.83 8.02
C ALA A 14 -0.05 7.54 7.61
N PHE A 15 0.62 6.38 7.64
CA PHE A 15 -0.03 5.10 7.35
C PHE A 15 -1.10 4.75 8.38
N ALA A 16 -0.83 4.96 9.68
CA ALA A 16 -1.83 4.74 10.73
C ALA A 16 -3.08 5.64 10.56
N ARG A 17 -2.89 6.91 10.18
CA ARG A 17 -4.00 7.83 9.92
C ARG A 17 -4.80 7.43 8.68
N LEU A 18 -4.13 6.99 7.62
CA LEU A 18 -4.80 6.52 6.40
C LEU A 18 -5.59 5.24 6.66
N ASP A 19 -5.03 4.30 7.42
CA ASP A 19 -5.71 3.08 7.84
C ASP A 19 -6.99 3.39 8.62
N ALA A 20 -6.89 4.25 9.64
CA ALA A 20 -8.06 4.69 10.40
C ALA A 20 -9.11 5.40 9.53
N ARG A 21 -8.68 6.19 8.53
CA ARG A 21 -9.61 6.86 7.61
C ARG A 21 -10.33 5.88 6.69
N LEU A 22 -9.65 4.83 6.24
CA LEU A 22 -10.18 3.82 5.33
C LEU A 22 -11.00 2.74 6.05
N ALA A 23 -11.09 2.80 7.38
CA ALA A 23 -11.95 1.92 8.15
C ALA A 23 -13.44 2.06 7.77
N ASP A 24 -13.88 3.29 7.51
CA ASP A 24 -15.29 3.62 7.27
C ASP A 24 -15.57 4.12 5.84
N ALA A 25 -14.59 4.10 4.94
CA ALA A 25 -14.72 4.62 3.59
C ALA A 25 -13.99 3.74 2.56
N PRO A 26 -14.61 3.43 1.41
CA PRO A 26 -13.98 2.60 0.38
C PRO A 26 -12.85 3.32 -0.38
N TYR A 27 -12.83 4.65 -0.37
CA TYR A 27 -11.80 5.49 -0.99
C TYR A 27 -11.46 6.70 -0.13
N LEU A 28 -10.34 7.39 -0.41
CA LEU A 28 -9.85 8.51 0.38
C LEU A 28 -10.81 9.69 0.48
N ALA A 29 -11.64 9.89 -0.54
CA ALA A 29 -12.62 10.97 -0.62
C ALA A 29 -14.08 10.48 -0.43
N GLY A 30 -14.28 9.27 0.09
CA GLY A 30 -15.60 8.69 0.35
C GLY A 30 -15.99 7.61 -0.65
N GLY A 31 -17.15 7.74 -1.29
CA GLY A 31 -17.78 6.66 -2.06
C GLY A 31 -17.28 6.45 -3.49
N GLN A 32 -16.38 7.30 -3.99
CA GLN A 32 -15.88 7.23 -5.36
C GLN A 32 -14.36 7.37 -5.42
N LEU A 33 -13.75 6.69 -6.40
CA LEU A 33 -12.34 6.80 -6.71
C LEU A 33 -12.03 8.18 -7.30
N THR A 34 -10.94 8.78 -6.83
CA THR A 34 -10.48 10.11 -7.19
C THR A 34 -8.98 10.11 -7.51
N GLU A 35 -8.46 11.26 -7.94
CA GLU A 35 -7.02 11.45 -8.15
C GLU A 35 -6.20 11.21 -6.88
N ALA A 36 -6.77 11.48 -5.70
CA ALA A 36 -6.10 11.22 -4.43
C ALA A 36 -5.74 9.74 -4.28
N ASP A 37 -6.65 8.85 -4.68
CA ASP A 37 -6.47 7.40 -4.61
C ASP A 37 -5.36 6.94 -5.55
N VAL A 38 -5.33 7.48 -6.76
CA VAL A 38 -4.29 7.21 -7.77
C VAL A 38 -2.91 7.67 -7.29
N ARG A 39 -2.81 8.83 -6.63
CA ARG A 39 -1.55 9.34 -6.08
C ARG A 39 -1.04 8.47 -4.92
N LEU A 40 -1.95 8.05 -4.03
CA LEU A 40 -1.59 7.18 -2.92
C LEU A 40 -1.15 5.80 -3.43
N TRP A 41 -1.86 5.24 -4.40
CA TRP A 41 -1.58 3.93 -5.00
C TRP A 41 -0.11 3.76 -5.40
N VAL A 42 0.44 4.73 -6.13
CA VAL A 42 1.84 4.69 -6.62
C VAL A 42 2.84 4.52 -5.49
N SER A 43 2.55 5.12 -4.33
CA SER A 43 3.37 5.03 -3.12
C SER A 43 3.22 3.68 -2.43
N LEU A 44 1.98 3.19 -2.28
CA LEU A 44 1.69 1.91 -1.63
C LEU A 44 2.27 0.72 -2.41
N VAL A 45 2.06 0.68 -3.72
CA VAL A 45 2.50 -0.45 -4.55
C VAL A 45 4.03 -0.60 -4.61
N ARG A 46 4.76 0.51 -4.44
CA ARG A 46 6.23 0.52 -4.42
C ARG A 46 6.82 0.39 -3.02
N TYR A 47 6.00 0.44 -1.98
CA TYR A 47 6.46 0.33 -0.60
C TYR A 47 7.19 -1.01 -0.41
N ARG A 48 8.42 -0.96 0.12
CA ARG A 48 9.31 -2.11 0.36
C ARG A 48 9.76 -2.90 -0.89
N GLY A 49 9.59 -2.39 -2.11
CA GLY A 49 9.96 -3.11 -3.36
C GLY A 49 11.44 -3.55 -3.46
N ARG A 50 12.37 -2.59 -3.53
CA ARG A 50 13.84 -2.83 -3.55
C ARG A 50 14.61 -2.04 -2.48
N ARG A 51 13.88 -1.31 -1.63
CA ARG A 51 14.45 -0.41 -0.64
C ARG A 51 14.72 -1.14 0.67
N HIS A 52 15.98 -1.49 0.89
CA HIS A 52 16.45 -2.20 2.10
C HIS A 52 16.12 -1.44 3.39
N ASP A 53 16.20 -0.12 3.39
CA ASP A 53 15.84 0.77 4.51
C ASP A 53 14.35 0.70 4.89
N LEU A 54 13.47 0.42 3.90
CA LEU A 54 12.05 0.20 4.15
C LEU A 54 11.75 -1.25 4.53
N ALA A 55 12.63 -2.20 4.23
CA ALA A 55 12.44 -3.61 4.57
C ALA A 55 12.37 -3.85 6.08
N THR A 56 12.98 -2.98 6.90
CA THR A 56 12.91 -3.05 8.37
C THR A 56 11.63 -2.41 8.95
N LEU A 57 10.79 -1.80 8.11
CA LEU A 57 9.53 -1.21 8.54
C LEU A 57 8.38 -2.21 8.52
N PRO A 58 7.30 -1.95 9.31
CA PRO A 58 6.06 -2.71 9.24
C PRO A 58 5.58 -2.91 7.78
N PRO A 59 5.18 -4.13 7.39
CA PRO A 59 4.52 -4.37 6.11
C PRO A 59 3.19 -3.62 6.01
N LEU A 60 2.64 -3.46 4.80
CA LEU A 60 1.29 -2.92 4.64
C LEU A 60 0.23 -3.77 5.35
N SER A 61 0.45 -5.08 5.49
CA SER A 61 -0.45 -6.00 6.19
C SER A 61 -0.69 -5.66 7.66
N ASP A 62 0.19 -4.87 8.29
CA ASP A 62 -0.02 -4.37 9.67
C ASP A 62 -1.08 -3.24 9.74
N TYR A 63 -1.52 -2.75 8.58
CA TYR A 63 -2.55 -1.72 8.41
C TYR A 63 -3.73 -2.35 7.63
N PRO A 64 -4.68 -3.03 8.30
CA PRO A 64 -5.64 -3.91 7.64
C PRO A 64 -6.57 -3.20 6.66
N HIS A 65 -7.04 -1.99 6.98
CA HIS A 65 -7.92 -1.22 6.11
C HIS A 65 -7.16 -0.63 4.93
N LEU A 66 -5.96 -0.10 5.16
CA LEU A 66 -5.08 0.40 4.11
C LEU A 66 -4.64 -0.71 3.17
N TRP A 67 -4.37 -1.90 3.69
CA TRP A 67 -3.99 -3.07 2.90
C TRP A 67 -5.14 -3.61 2.06
N SER A 68 -6.32 -3.75 2.67
CA SER A 68 -7.55 -4.10 1.97
C SER A 68 -7.84 -3.13 0.83
N TYR A 69 -7.76 -1.82 1.10
CA TYR A 69 -7.91 -0.76 0.12
C TYR A 69 -6.90 -0.87 -1.04
N ALA A 70 -5.61 -1.06 -0.74
CA ALA A 70 -4.57 -1.16 -1.76
C ALA A 70 -4.82 -2.36 -2.69
N ARG A 71 -5.19 -3.52 -2.13
CA ARG A 71 -5.54 -4.70 -2.91
C ARG A 71 -6.82 -4.50 -3.72
N ALA A 72 -7.84 -3.86 -3.16
CA ALA A 72 -9.07 -3.52 -3.88
C ALA A 72 -8.77 -2.66 -5.12
N LEU A 73 -7.88 -1.67 -5.00
CA LEU A 73 -7.41 -0.90 -6.15
C LEU A 73 -6.67 -1.77 -7.16
N TYR A 74 -5.77 -2.65 -6.72
CA TYR A 74 -5.03 -3.54 -7.62
C TYR A 74 -5.95 -4.47 -8.43
N GLN A 75 -7.09 -4.88 -7.89
CA GLN A 75 -8.07 -5.71 -8.61
C GLN A 75 -8.79 -4.94 -9.74
N LEU A 76 -8.75 -3.61 -9.74
CA LEU A 76 -9.29 -2.82 -10.85
C LEU A 76 -8.40 -2.99 -12.10
N PRO A 77 -8.97 -3.30 -13.28
CA PRO A 77 -8.19 -3.59 -14.49
C PRO A 77 -7.15 -2.52 -14.85
N ALA A 78 -7.48 -1.24 -14.65
CA ALA A 78 -6.59 -0.12 -14.95
C ALA A 78 -5.32 -0.09 -14.07
N PHE A 79 -5.44 -0.47 -12.79
CA PHE A 79 -4.31 -0.52 -11.86
C PHE A 79 -3.47 -1.78 -12.09
N ARG A 80 -4.14 -2.93 -12.28
CA ARG A 80 -3.48 -4.21 -12.57
C ARG A 80 -2.65 -4.14 -13.85
N ALA A 81 -3.25 -3.67 -14.93
CA ALA A 81 -2.61 -3.63 -16.25
C ALA A 81 -1.41 -2.67 -16.33
N THR A 82 -1.29 -1.74 -15.38
CA THR A 82 -0.22 -0.72 -15.36
C THR A 82 0.85 -0.98 -14.29
N THR A 83 0.78 -2.11 -13.60
CA THR A 83 1.69 -2.46 -12.51
C THR A 83 2.54 -3.67 -12.88
N ASP A 84 3.80 -3.41 -13.23
CA ASP A 84 4.83 -4.43 -13.37
C ASP A 84 5.76 -4.39 -12.15
N PHE A 85 5.55 -5.30 -11.21
CA PHE A 85 6.36 -5.41 -10.00
C PHE A 85 7.83 -5.73 -10.32
N SER A 86 8.13 -6.47 -11.39
CA SER A 86 9.52 -6.83 -11.73
C SER A 86 10.39 -5.60 -12.00
N ALA A 87 9.78 -4.51 -12.46
CA ALA A 87 10.43 -3.23 -12.70
C ALA A 87 10.90 -2.52 -11.42
N PHE A 88 10.38 -2.87 -10.23
CA PHE A 88 10.70 -2.15 -8.99
C PHE A 88 10.78 -3.01 -7.70
N SER A 89 10.53 -4.32 -7.76
CA SER A 89 10.68 -5.26 -6.65
C SER A 89 11.61 -6.42 -6.98
N GLU A 90 12.15 -7.09 -5.95
CA GLU A 90 12.85 -8.38 -6.15
C GLU A 90 11.83 -9.50 -6.45
N PRO A 91 12.18 -10.53 -7.26
CA PRO A 91 11.20 -11.30 -8.05
C PRO A 91 10.33 -12.35 -7.35
N ALA A 92 10.33 -12.51 -6.01
CA ALA A 92 9.69 -13.71 -5.43
C ALA A 92 8.74 -13.50 -4.24
N ALA A 93 9.02 -12.60 -3.29
CA ALA A 93 8.28 -12.58 -2.02
C ALA A 93 7.09 -11.60 -1.99
N VAL A 94 7.07 -10.57 -2.84
CA VAL A 94 6.06 -9.50 -2.78
C VAL A 94 4.78 -9.87 -3.55
N LEU A 95 4.89 -10.63 -4.65
CA LEU A 95 3.79 -10.83 -5.61
C LEU A 95 2.59 -11.61 -5.04
N ALA A 96 2.83 -12.64 -4.24
CA ALA A 96 1.78 -13.57 -3.81
C ALA A 96 0.68 -12.89 -2.96
N SER A 97 1.00 -11.85 -2.20
CA SER A 97 0.03 -11.18 -1.33
C SER A 97 -0.86 -10.16 -2.07
N TRP A 98 -0.44 -9.66 -3.24
CA TRP A 98 -1.25 -8.71 -4.02
C TRP A 98 -2.30 -9.39 -4.89
N GLU A 99 -2.08 -10.65 -5.29
CA GLU A 99 -3.03 -11.38 -6.13
C GLU A 99 -4.26 -11.87 -5.35
N THR A 100 -4.15 -12.06 -4.04
CA THR A 100 -5.26 -12.45 -3.16
C THR A 100 -6.26 -11.30 -2.99
N PRO A 101 -7.53 -11.46 -3.37
CA PRO A 101 -8.56 -10.45 -3.13
C PRO A 101 -8.72 -10.14 -1.63
N PRO A 102 -9.13 -8.92 -1.26
CA PRO A 102 -9.46 -8.61 0.13
C PRO A 102 -10.60 -9.52 0.63
N GLY A 103 -10.40 -10.18 1.78
CA GLY A 103 -11.39 -11.06 2.40
C GLY A 103 -11.16 -12.56 2.18
N ASP A 104 -10.23 -12.94 1.31
CA ASP A 104 -9.86 -14.35 1.03
C ASP A 104 -8.58 -14.80 1.76
N ASP A 105 -8.16 -14.06 2.79
CA ASP A 105 -6.98 -14.39 3.61
C ASP A 105 -7.37 -15.47 4.64
N ALA A 106 -7.39 -16.73 4.22
CA ALA A 106 -7.59 -17.90 5.09
C ALA A 106 -6.31 -18.33 5.82
#